data_AF-A0A241XSU8-F1
#
_entry.id   AF-A0A241XSU8-F1
#
_cell.length_a   1.000
_cell.length_b   1.000
_cell.length_c   1.000
_cell.angle_alpha   90.00
_cell.angle_beta   90.00
_cell.angle_gamma   90.00
#
_symmetry.space_group_name_H-M   'P 1'
#
loop_
_entity.id
_entity.type
_entity.pdbx_description
1 polymer ?
#
loop_
_entity_poly.entity_id
_entity_poly.type
_entity_poly.pdbx_seq_one_letter_code
_entity_poly.pdbx_strand_id
1 'polypeptide(L)' 'MAVQTMAEHTDIERLDWVLLKEPEFGEGYLRIWMGPMAAEAAGLKAVGGYYIAEGSTKRECIDNAMAGNLELVE' A
#
# COMPACT_ATOMS: atom_id res chain seq x y z
N MET A 1 -27.85 3.28 -12.34
CA MET A 1 -26.90 2.17 -12.08
C MET A 1 -25.57 2.82 -11.76
N ALA A 2 -25.17 2.82 -10.49
CA ALA A 2 -23.89 3.40 -10.08
C ALA A 2 -22.78 2.40 -10.43
N VAL A 3 -21.99 2.71 -11.44
CA VAL A 3 -20.74 1.99 -11.70
C VAL A 3 -19.79 2.48 -10.62
N GLN A 4 -19.52 1.62 -9.63
CA GLN A 4 -18.40 1.80 -8.73
C GLN A 4 -17.14 1.73 -9.60
N THR A 5 -16.62 2.89 -10.00
CA THR A 5 -15.29 3.00 -10.58
C THR A 5 -14.33 2.54 -9.49
N MET A 6 -13.87 1.30 -9.58
CA MET A 6 -12.58 0.93 -9.00
C MET A 6 -11.61 1.98 -9.53
N ALA A 7 -11.07 2.81 -8.64
CA ALA A 7 -10.11 3.83 -9.04
C ALA A 7 -8.87 3.07 -9.53
N GLU A 8 -8.81 2.80 -10.84
CA GLU A 8 -7.61 2.28 -11.47
C GLU A 8 -6.56 3.37 -11.31
N HIS A 9 -5.68 3.22 -10.31
CA HIS A 9 -4.50 4.06 -10.23
C HIS A 9 -3.78 3.97 -11.58
N THR A 10 -3.23 5.07 -12.07
CA THR A 10 -2.42 5.03 -13.28
C THR A 10 -1.05 4.41 -12.95
N ASP A 11 -0.35 3.89 -13.96
CA ASP A 11 1.02 3.39 -13.77
C ASP A 11 1.96 4.47 -13.22
N ILE A 12 1.70 5.74 -13.54
CA ILE A 12 2.44 6.89 -13.04
C ILE A 12 2.20 7.08 -11.54
N GLU A 13 0.95 7.03 -11.08
CA GLU A 13 0.63 7.14 -9.64
C GLU A 13 1.23 6.00 -8.83
N ARG A 14 1.20 4.77 -9.38
CA ARG A 14 1.87 3.64 -8.73
C ARG A 14 3.37 3.87 -8.63
N LEU A 15 4.00 4.38 -9.69
CA LEU A 15 5.43 4.67 -9.70
C LEU A 15 5.78 5.77 -8.69
N ASP A 16 5.01 6.85 -8.66
CA ASP A 16 5.18 7.95 -7.71
C ASP A 16 5.07 7.46 -6.27
N TRP A 17 4.06 6.63 -5.99
CA TRP A 17 3.88 6.02 -4.68
C TRP A 17 5.05 5.13 -4.29
N VAL A 18 5.54 4.29 -5.21
CA VAL A 18 6.71 3.42 -4.97
C VAL A 18 7.97 4.25 -4.71
N LEU A 19 8.18 5.33 -5.46
CA LEU A 19 9.32 6.23 -5.25
C LEU A 19 9.23 6.99 -3.91
N LEU A 20 8.01 7.30 -3.44
CA LEU A 20 7.78 7.99 -2.19
C LEU A 20 7.92 7.08 -0.96
N LYS A 21 7.45 5.83 -1.06
CA LYS A 21 7.36 4.90 0.08
C LYS A 21 8.51 3.91 0.15
N GLU A 22 9.28 3.77 -0.94
CA GLU A 22 10.38 2.81 -1.07
C GLU A 22 10.01 1.40 -0.56
N PRO A 23 8.93 0.79 -1.10
CA PRO A 23 8.49 -0.53 -0.67
C PRO A 23 9.50 -1.63 -1.03
N GLU A 24 9.59 -2.63 -0.17
CA GLU A 24 10.29 -3.87 -0.40
C GLU A 24 9.31 -4.91 -0.98
N PHE A 25 9.62 -5.47 -2.15
CA PHE A 25 8.79 -6.50 -2.77
C PHE A 25 9.29 -7.89 -2.39
N GLY A 26 8.40 -8.70 -1.81
CA GLY A 26 8.61 -10.12 -1.55
C GLY A 26 7.83 -11.01 -2.53
N GLU A 27 7.95 -12.33 -2.36
CA GLU A 27 7.12 -13.29 -3.11
C GLU A 27 5.68 -13.21 -2.60
N GLY A 28 4.80 -12.56 -3.38
CA GLY A 28 3.36 -12.46 -3.09
C GLY A 28 2.98 -11.33 -2.12
N TYR A 29 3.91 -10.47 -1.72
CA TYR A 29 3.64 -9.33 -0.85
C TYR A 29 4.56 -8.14 -1.14
N LEU A 30 4.14 -6.98 -0.65
CA LEU A 30 4.89 -5.75 -0.59
C LEU A 30 4.98 -5.34 0.88
N ARG A 31 6.18 -4.97 1.35
CA ARG A 31 6.42 -4.45 2.68
C ARG A 31 6.79 -2.97 2.59
N ILE A 32 6.16 -2.13 3.39
CA ILE A 32 6.55 -0.73 3.56
C ILE A 32 6.80 -0.43 5.02
N TRP A 33 7.82 0.39 5.28
CA TRP A 33 7.93 1.00 6.59
C TRP A 33 7.05 2.25 6.65
N MET A 34 6.21 2.33 7.67
CA MET A 34 5.44 3.55 7.93
C MET A 34 5.69 4.02 9.35
N GLY A 35 6.05 5.30 9.46
CA GLY A 35 6.05 6.00 10.74
C GLY A 35 4.63 6.14 11.30
N PRO A 36 4.49 6.40 12.61
CA PRO A 36 3.18 6.48 13.28
C PRO A 36 2.26 7.54 12.65
N MET A 37 2.80 8.68 12.21
CA MET A 37 2.03 9.72 11.50
C MET A 37 1.55 9.26 10.13
N ALA A 38 2.36 8.49 9.39
CA ALA A 38 1.97 7.97 8.08
C ALA A 38 0.92 6.88 8.20
N ALA A 39 1.02 6.03 9.22
CA ALA A 39 0.02 5.01 9.53
C ALA A 39 -1.32 5.66 9.94
N GLU A 40 -1.30 6.68 10.80
CA GLU A 40 -2.51 7.43 11.17
C GLU A 40 -3.17 8.12 9.96
N ALA A 41 -2.36 8.74 9.08
CA ALA A 41 -2.86 9.36 7.85
C ALA A 41 -3.47 8.34 6.86
N ALA A 42 -3.02 7.08 6.90
CA ALA A 42 -3.57 5.97 6.12
C ALA A 42 -4.81 5.31 6.78
N GLY A 43 -5.27 5.80 7.94
CA GLY A 43 -6.38 5.21 8.68
C GLY A 43 -6.03 3.94 9.47
N LEU A 44 -4.74 3.65 9.63
CA LEU A 44 -4.22 2.54 10.42
C LEU A 44 -3.97 2.99 11.88
N LYS A 45 -3.63 2.04 12.76
CA LYS A 45 -3.22 2.39 14.13
C LYS A 45 -1.94 3.24 14.05
N ALA A 46 -1.83 4.29 14.87
CA ALA A 46 -0.66 5.18 14.96
C ALA A 46 0.58 4.50 15.58
N VAL A 47 0.90 3.30 15.11
CA VAL A 47 2.02 2.47 15.51
C VAL A 47 3.01 2.48 14.33
N GLY A 48 4.22 2.98 14.57
CA GLY A 48 5.28 2.92 13.57
C GLY A 48 5.76 1.49 13.41
N GLY A 49 5.93 1.02 12.18
CA GLY A 49 6.31 -0.36 11.93
C GLY A 49 6.35 -0.73 10.45
N TYR A 50 6.56 -2.02 10.20
CA TYR A 50 6.45 -2.58 8.88
C TYR A 50 5.01 -2.98 8.60
N TYR A 51 4.52 -2.64 7.43
CA TYR A 51 3.20 -3.00 6.97
C TYR A 51 3.34 -3.81 5.70
N ILE A 52 2.52 -4.85 5.55
CA ILE A 52 2.48 -5.68 4.35
C ILE A 52 1.17 -5.50 3.60
N ALA A 53 1.25 -5.44 2.28
CA ALA A 53 0.12 -5.63 1.38
C ALA A 53 0.36 -6.91 0.58
N GLU A 54 -0.56 -7.86 0.69
CA GLU A 54 -0.53 -9.09 -0.10
C GLU A 54 -1.02 -8.83 -1.53
N GLY A 55 -0.49 -9.58 -2.49
CA GLY A 55 -0.92 -9.48 -3.87
C GLY A 55 -0.25 -10.52 -4.77
N SER A 56 -1.02 -11.01 -5.73
CA SER A 56 -0.58 -11.99 -6.72
C SER A 56 0.46 -11.43 -7.69
N THR A 57 0.49 -10.09 -7.85
CA THR A 57 1.45 -9.37 -8.69
C THR A 57 1.92 -8.10 -8.01
N LYS A 58 3.10 -7.59 -8.40
CA LYS A 58 3.63 -6.31 -7.87
C LYS A 58 2.64 -5.15 -8.02
N ARG A 59 1.89 -5.11 -9.13
CA ARG A 59 0.83 -4.11 -9.34
C ARG A 59 -0.27 -4.25 -8.30
N GLU A 60 -0.78 -5.47 -8.11
CA GLU A 60 -1.83 -5.75 -7.13
C GLU A 60 -1.38 -5.42 -5.71
N CYS A 61 -0.13 -5.73 -5.35
CA CYS A 61 0.44 -5.34 -4.07
C CYS A 61 0.45 -3.82 -3.86
N ILE A 62 0.79 -3.04 -4.89
CA ILE A 62 0.79 -1.57 -4.83
C ILE A 62 -0.65 -1.05 -4.74
N ASP A 63 -1.58 -1.54 -5.55
CA ASP A 63 -3.00 -1.15 -5.48
C ASP A 63 -3.57 -1.46 -4.09
N ASN A 64 -3.25 -2.63 -3.52
CA ASN A 64 -3.69 -2.97 -2.16
C ASN A 64 -3.09 -2.01 -1.11
N ALA A 65 -1.81 -1.67 -1.22
CA ALA A 65 -1.21 -0.70 -0.31
C ALA A 65 -1.79 0.71 -0.46
N MET A 66 -2.04 1.16 -1.69
CA MET A 66 -2.66 2.45 -1.99
C MET A 66 -4.12 2.50 -1.52
N ALA A 67 -4.84 1.37 -1.58
CA ALA A 67 -6.18 1.22 -1.03
C ALA A 67 -6.21 1.13 0.50
N GLY A 68 -5.06 1.05 1.17
CA GLY A 68 -4.96 0.90 2.62
C GLY A 68 -5.19 -0.53 3.12
N ASN A 69 -5.17 -1.53 2.24
CA ASN A 69 -5.20 -2.96 2.59
C ASN A 69 -3.81 -3.38 3.09
N LEU A 70 -3.44 -2.87 4.25
CA LEU A 70 -2.12 -3.02 4.86
C LEU A 70 -2.26 -3.65 6.24
N GLU A 71 -1.48 -4.70 6.49
CA GLU A 71 -1.42 -5.37 7.79
C GLU A 71 -0.11 -5.03 8.49
N LEU A 72 -0.19 -4.63 9.76
CA LEU A 72 0.98 -4.40 10.59
C LEU A 72 1.69 -5.73 10.87
N VAL A 73 2.97 -5.79 10.56
CA VAL A 73 3.85 -6.91 10.89
C VAL A 73 4.84 -6.40 11.93
N GLU A 74 4.63 -6.83 13.18
CA GLU A 74 5.50 -6.53 14.33
C GLU A 74 6.88 -7.18 14.18
#